data_AF-A0A1J5PKE5-F1
#
_entry.id   AF-A0A1J5PKE5-F1
#
_cell.length_a   1.000
_cell.length_b   1.000
_cell.length_c   1.000
_cell.angle_alpha   90.00
_cell.angle_beta   90.00
_cell.angle_gamma   90.00
#
_symmetry.space_group_name_H-M   'P 1'
#
loop_
_entity.id
_entity.type
_entity.pdbx_description
1 polymer ?
#
loop_
_entity_poly.entity_id
_entity_poly.type
_entity_poly.pdbx_seq_one_letter_code
_entity_poly.pdbx_strand_id
1 'polypeptide(L)' 'MRVAGKAVLGWDMGSAMALAQALGLNPMVVAELLPELEAVMVRRINEKIGETNG' A
#
# COMPACT_ATOMS: atom_id res chain seq x y z
N MET A 1 7.03 4.22 2.52
CA MET A 1 6.16 3.55 3.52
C MET A 1 6.11 4.40 4.77
N ARG A 2 4.93 4.60 5.35
CA ARG A 2 4.72 5.37 6.58
C ARG A 2 4.29 4.40 7.69
N VAL A 3 4.94 4.48 8.85
CA VAL A 3 4.74 3.58 10.00
C VAL A 3 4.71 4.41 11.28
N ALA A 4 3.85 4.06 12.22
CA ALA A 4 3.82 4.60 13.58
C ALA A 4 3.76 3.44 14.59
N GLY A 5 4.82 3.27 15.37
CA GLY A 5 4.95 2.12 16.27
C GLY A 5 4.90 0.80 15.50
N LYS A 6 3.93 -0.07 15.86
CA LYS A 6 3.66 -1.35 15.18
C LYS A 6 2.57 -1.26 14.10
N ALA A 7 2.13 -0.06 13.73
CA ALA A 7 1.09 0.15 12.72
C ALA A 7 1.66 0.75 11.43
N VAL A 8 1.33 0.16 10.30
CA VAL A 8 1.50 0.76 8.98
C VAL A 8 0.38 1.77 8.76
N LEU A 9 0.74 2.98 8.34
CA LEU A 9 -0.18 4.08 8.06
C LEU A 9 -0.43 4.28 6.57
N GLY A 10 0.43 3.74 5.70
CA GLY A 10 0.31 3.87 4.27
C GLY A 10 1.61 3.65 3.52
N TRP A 11 1.51 3.69 2.21
CA TRP A 11 2.59 3.48 1.27
C TRP A 11 3.09 4.80 0.69
N ASP A 12 4.21 4.73 -0.02
CA ASP A 12 4.65 5.85 -0.84
C ASP A 12 3.95 5.77 -2.21
N MET A 13 3.03 6.69 -2.48
CA MET A 13 2.25 6.69 -3.73
C MET A 13 3.12 6.93 -4.95
N GLY A 14 4.19 7.73 -4.82
CA GLY A 14 5.14 7.97 -5.91
C GLY A 14 5.86 6.69 -6.35
N SER A 15 6.32 5.88 -5.39
CA SER A 15 6.99 4.60 -5.63
C SER A 15 6.03 3.58 -6.24
N ALA A 16 4.78 3.52 -5.79
CA ALA A 16 3.77 2.65 -6.36
C ALA A 16 3.44 3.02 -7.82
N MET A 17 3.33 4.32 -8.13
CA MET A 17 3.16 4.81 -9.50
C MET A 17 4.39 4.55 -10.37
N ALA A 18 5.61 4.70 -9.84
CA ALA A 18 6.85 4.41 -10.55
C ALA A 18 6.97 2.92 -10.89
N LEU A 19 6.60 2.03 -9.95
CA LEU A 19 6.51 0.59 -10.21
C LEU A 19 5.48 0.28 -11.30
N ALA A 20 4.30 0.88 -11.22
CA ALA A 20 3.25 0.66 -12.20
C ALA A 20 3.69 1.08 -13.62
N GLN A 21 4.39 2.21 -13.75
CA GLN A 21 4.99 2.64 -15.01
C GLN A 21 6.06 1.64 -15.51
N ALA A 22 6.93 1.16 -14.62
CA ALA A 22 7.95 0.17 -14.97
C ALA A 22 7.35 -1.17 -15.47
N LEU A 23 6.16 -1.53 -14.97
CA LEU A 23 5.40 -2.69 -15.42
C LEU A 23 4.57 -2.44 -16.70
N GLY A 24 4.61 -1.23 -17.25
CA GLY A 24 3.85 -0.87 -18.46
C GLY A 24 2.34 -0.71 -18.23
N LEU A 25 1.92 -0.47 -16.98
CA LEU A 25 0.50 -0.27 -16.65
C LEU A 25 0.05 1.14 -17.02
N ASN A 26 -1.25 1.29 -17.34
CA ASN A 26 -1.84 2.59 -17.59
C ASN A 26 -1.88 3.43 -16.28
N PRO A 27 -1.22 4.60 -16.22
CA PRO A 27 -1.16 5.40 -15.00
C PRO A 27 -2.52 5.89 -14.49
N MET A 28 -3.49 6.15 -15.37
CA MET A 28 -4.82 6.62 -14.96
C MET A 28 -5.60 5.52 -14.25
N VAL A 29 -5.58 4.30 -14.82
CA VAL A 29 -6.22 3.13 -14.22
C VAL A 29 -5.59 2.83 -12.85
N VAL A 30 -4.26 2.91 -12.76
CA VAL A 30 -3.56 2.69 -11.49
C VAL A 30 -3.92 3.78 -10.49
N ALA A 31 -3.93 5.05 -10.87
CA ALA A 31 -4.27 6.14 -9.96
C ALA A 31 -5.69 6.02 -9.38
N GLU A 32 -6.62 5.43 -10.12
CA GLU A 32 -8.00 5.18 -9.67
C GLU A 32 -8.09 4.01 -8.67
N LEU A 33 -7.39 2.90 -8.95
CA LEU A 33 -7.48 1.68 -8.14
C LEU A 33 -6.53 1.66 -6.93
N LEU A 34 -5.40 2.36 -7.04
CA LEU A 34 -4.32 2.32 -6.06
C LEU A 34 -4.74 2.76 -4.64
N PRO A 35 -5.59 3.78 -4.43
CA PRO A 35 -6.06 4.16 -3.10
C PRO A 35 -6.81 3.04 -2.37
N GLU A 36 -7.71 2.32 -3.06
CA GLU A 36 -8.43 1.20 -2.44
C GLU A 36 -7.50 0.02 -2.13
N LEU A 37 -6.56 -0.27 -3.02
CA LEU A 37 -5.55 -1.30 -2.80
C LEU A 37 -4.65 -0.99 -1.60
N GLU A 38 -4.22 0.27 -1.44
CA GLU A 38 -3.47 0.71 -0.26
C GLU A 38 -4.28 0.45 1.00
N ALA A 39 -5.56 0.86 1.03
CA ALA A 39 -6.42 0.69 2.20
C ALA A 39 -6.55 -0.79 2.60
N VAL A 40 -6.79 -1.68 1.64
CA VAL A 40 -6.87 -3.13 1.89
C VAL A 40 -5.55 -3.65 2.45
N MET A 41 -4.43 -3.31 1.80
CA MET A 41 -3.15 -3.86 2.19
C MET A 41 -2.62 -3.32 3.52
N VAL A 42 -2.84 -2.03 3.81
CA VAL A 42 -2.55 -1.45 5.13
C VAL A 42 -3.31 -2.19 6.22
N ARG A 43 -4.61 -2.42 6.02
CA ARG A 43 -5.43 -3.20 6.95
C ARG A 43 -4.85 -4.61 7.15
N ARG A 44 -4.57 -5.33 6.06
CA ARG A 44 -4.06 -6.70 6.10
C ARG A 44 -2.69 -6.83 6.76
N ILE A 45 -1.78 -5.90 6.49
CA ILE A 45 -0.46 -5.90 7.12
C ILE A 45 -0.60 -5.64 8.62
N ASN A 46 -1.45 -4.70 9.04
CA ASN A 46 -1.70 -4.44 10.45
C ASN A 46 -2.37 -5.62 11.16
N GLU A 47 -3.35 -6.28 10.52
CA GLU A 47 -3.96 -7.54 11.01
C GLU A 47 -2.86 -8.58 11.26
N LYS A 48 -1.97 -8.81 10.28
CA LYS A 48 -0.87 -9.78 10.39
C LYS A 48 0.13 -9.44 11.49
N ILE A 49 0.47 -8.16 11.64
CA ILE A 49 1.31 -7.69 12.74
C ILE A 49 0.62 -7.95 14.09
N GLY A 50 -0.69 -7.70 14.19
CA GLY A 50 -1.49 -8.02 15.37
C GLY A 50 -1.45 -9.50 15.73
N GLU A 51 -1.68 -10.39 14.76
CA GLU A 51 -1.62 -11.85 14.94
C GLU A 51 -0.26 -12.35 15.42
N THR A 52 0.84 -11.76 14.93
CA THR A 52 2.20 -12.21 15.26
C THR A 52 2.63 -11.78 16.67
N ASN A 53 1.90 -10.86 17.30
CA ASN A 53 2.18 -10.33 18.63
C ASN A 53 1.21 -10.85 19.72
N GLY A 54 0.37 -11.84 19.40
CA GLY A 54 -0.55 -12.53 20.31
C GLY A 54 -0.01 -13.86 20.81
#